data_AF-S7YQ98-F1
#
_entry.id   AF-S7YQ98-F1
#
_cell.length_a   1.000
_cell.length_b   1.000
_cell.length_c   1.000
_cell.angle_alpha   90.00
_cell.angle_beta   90.00
_cell.angle_gamma   90.00
#
_symmetry.space_group_name_H-M   'P 1'
#
loop_
_entity.id
_entity.type
_entity.pdbx_description
1 polymer ?
#
loop_
_entity_poly.entity_id
_entity_poly.type
_entity_poly.pdbx_seq_one_letter_code
_entity_poly.pdbx_strand_id
1 'polypeptide(L)' 'MLELYFVYNGHCKFFLGRFDNVDDLIEHMKDHQWAFSAITHPRFQKHIGKDDVRFDYGAVDCYYLATKSTCREPR' A
#
# COMPACT_ATOMS: atom_id res chain seq x y z
N MET A 1 -2.26 9.80 10.47
CA MET A 1 -1.09 8.93 10.26
C MET A 1 -1.51 7.71 9.45
N LEU A 2 -0.77 7.41 8.39
CA LEU A 2 -1.05 6.39 7.38
C LEU A 2 0.01 5.31 7.48
N GLU A 3 -0.37 4.06 7.27
CA GLU A 3 0.56 2.94 7.19
C GLU A 3 0.48 2.33 5.81
N LEU A 4 1.63 2.07 5.21
CA LEU A 4 1.72 1.40 3.93
C LEU A 4 2.19 -0.04 4.14
N TYR A 5 1.48 -0.96 3.54
CA TYR A 5 1.84 -2.36 3.50
C TYR A 5 1.89 -2.87 2.07
N PHE A 6 2.81 -3.79 1.81
CA PHE A 6 2.85 -4.57 0.58
C PHE A 6 2.30 -5.96 0.86
N VAL A 7 1.25 -6.36 0.15
CA VAL A 7 0.71 -7.71 0.23
C VAL A 7 1.18 -8.49 -0.98
N TYR A 8 1.83 -9.62 -0.71
CA TYR A 8 2.28 -10.57 -1.71
C TYR A 8 1.49 -11.88 -1.58
N ASN A 9 1.12 -12.46 -2.71
CA ASN A 9 0.39 -13.73 -2.80
C ASN A 9 -0.92 -13.75 -1.97
N GLY A 10 -1.60 -12.61 -1.83
CA GLY A 10 -2.89 -12.47 -1.14
C GLY A 10 -2.88 -12.57 0.38
N HIS A 11 -1.75 -12.92 1.02
CA HIS A 11 -1.69 -13.13 2.48
C HIS A 11 -0.39 -12.62 3.15
N CYS A 12 0.75 -12.60 2.46
CA CYS A 12 2.01 -12.14 3.05
C CYS A 12 2.04 -10.62 3.09
N LYS A 13 1.89 -10.03 4.28
CA LYS A 13 1.86 -8.59 4.49
C LYS A 13 3.21 -8.08 5.00
N PHE A 14 3.86 -7.23 4.23
CA PHE A 14 5.10 -6.54 4.58
C PHE A 14 4.82 -5.10 4.94
N PHE A 15 5.37 -4.63 6.05
CA PHE A 15 5.26 -3.23 6.44
C PHE A 15 6.32 -2.41 5.72
N LEU A 16 5.90 -1.40 4.97
CA LEU A 16 6.80 -0.52 4.22
C LEU A 16 7.14 0.75 4.98
N GLY A 17 6.20 1.24 5.81
CA GLY A 17 6.45 2.44 6.59
C GLY A 17 5.18 3.12 7.06
N ARG A 18 5.40 4.19 7.82
CA ARG A 18 4.35 5.06 8.35
C ARG A 18 4.57 6.47 7.82
N PHE A 19 3.48 7.08 7.37
CA PHE A 19 3.49 8.32 6.60
C PHE A 19 2.49 9.29 7.20
N ASP A 20 2.86 10.58 7.25
CA ASP A 20 1.94 11.63 7.69
C ASP A 20 1.09 12.17 6.53
N ASN A 21 1.62 12.10 5.31
CA ASN A 21 1.00 12.62 4.10
C ASN A 21 0.81 11.52 3.05
N VAL A 22 -0.19 11.72 2.19
CA VAL A 22 -0.51 10.77 1.10
C VAL A 22 0.56 10.79 0.02
N ASP A 23 1.11 11.96 -0.32
CA ASP A 23 2.15 12.09 -1.35
C ASP A 23 3.39 11.25 -1.04
N ASP A 24 3.93 11.36 0.18
CA ASP A 24 5.11 10.58 0.61
C ASP A 24 4.85 9.07 0.56
N LEU A 25 3.64 8.65 0.97
CA LEU A 25 3.19 7.27 0.86
C LEU A 25 3.17 6.78 -0.61
N ILE A 26 2.66 7.61 -1.53
CA ILE A 26 2.58 7.26 -2.95
C ILE A 26 3.97 7.24 -3.60
N GLU A 27 4.86 8.15 -3.23
CA GLU A 27 6.25 8.14 -3.68
C GLU A 27 6.96 6.86 -3.24
N HIS A 28 6.87 6.51 -1.96
CA HIS A 28 7.49 5.30 -1.42
C HIS A 28 6.89 4.02 -2.03
N MET A 29 5.57 4.01 -2.26
CA MET A 29 4.89 2.91 -2.96
C MET A 29 5.46 2.71 -4.38
N LYS A 30 5.63 3.80 -5.14
CA LYS A 30 6.18 3.76 -6.50
C LYS A 30 7.65 3.36 -6.52
N ASP A 31 8.45 3.87 -5.60
CA ASP A 31 9.86 3.51 -5.46
C ASP A 31 10.03 2.02 -5.17
N HIS A 32 9.27 1.49 -4.20
CA HIS A 32 9.26 0.07 -3.91
C HIS A 32 8.79 -0.76 -5.11
N GLN A 33 7.76 -0.30 -5.83
CA GLN A 33 7.30 -0.99 -7.03
C GLN A 33 8.40 -1.04 -8.09
N TRP A 34 9.09 0.07 -8.32
CA TRP A 34 10.18 0.17 -9.29
C TRP A 34 11.38 -0.70 -8.92
N ALA A 35 11.76 -0.73 -7.64
CA ALA A 35 12.92 -1.49 -7.16
C ALA A 35 12.67 -3.01 -7.10
N PHE A 36 11.44 -3.45 -6.76
CA PHE A 36 11.14 -4.85 -6.47
C PHE A 36 10.21 -5.53 -7.48
N SER A 37 9.63 -4.80 -8.45
CA SER A 37 8.76 -5.38 -9.47
C SER A 37 9.43 -5.45 -10.83
N ALA A 38 9.22 -6.57 -11.54
CA ALA A 38 9.60 -6.70 -12.95
C ALA A 38 8.62 -5.97 -13.91
N ILE A 39 7.54 -5.37 -13.39
CA ILE A 39 6.55 -4.66 -14.19
C ILE A 39 7.05 -3.24 -14.47
N THR A 40 7.47 -2.98 -15.70
CA THR A 40 7.96 -1.67 -16.16
C THR A 40 6.87 -0.61 -16.32
N HIS A 41 5.63 -1.01 -16.59
CA HIS A 41 4.47 -0.11 -16.71
C HIS A 41 3.29 -0.59 -15.84
N PRO A 42 3.38 -0.43 -14.51
CA PRO A 42 2.30 -0.81 -13.61
C PRO A 42 1.02 -0.01 -13.91
N ARG A 43 -0.12 -0.70 -13.91
CA ARG A 43 -1.43 -0.06 -13.96
C ARG A 43 -2.00 -0.02 -12.55
N PHE A 44 -1.89 1.14 -11.91
CA PHE A 44 -2.43 1.33 -10.58
C PHE A 44 -3.96 1.45 -10.61
N GLN A 45 -4.66 0.49 -10.04
CA GLN A 45 -6.09 0.54 -9.78
C GLN A 45 -6.30 0.75 -8.28
N LYS A 46 -6.98 1.85 -7.94
CA LYS A 46 -7.31 2.18 -6.55
C LYS A 46 -8.66 1.61 -6.16
N HIS A 47 -8.71 0.94 -5.02
CA HIS A 47 -9.90 0.43 -4.38
C HIS A 47 -10.01 1.10 -3.00
N ILE A 48 -11.03 1.92 -2.82
CA ILE A 48 -11.23 2.68 -1.58
C ILE A 48 -12.19 1.88 -0.70
N GLY A 49 -11.66 1.32 0.38
CA GLY A 49 -12.42 0.71 1.46
C GLY A 49 -12.90 1.75 2.47
N LYS A 50 -13.40 1.26 3.62
CA LYS A 50 -13.93 2.12 4.68
C LYS A 50 -12.81 2.80 5.48
N ASP A 51 -11.78 2.05 5.82
CA ASP A 51 -10.65 2.48 6.66
C ASP A 51 -9.28 2.25 5.97
N ASP A 52 -9.30 1.64 4.79
CA ASP A 52 -8.15 1.23 4.01
C ASP A 52 -8.33 1.60 2.53
N VAL A 53 -7.20 1.77 1.85
CA VAL A 53 -7.12 1.97 0.41
C VAL A 53 -6.17 0.93 -0.15
N ARG A 54 -6.67 0.10 -1.05
CA ARG A 54 -5.89 -0.90 -1.78
C ARG A 54 -5.47 -0.34 -3.14
N PHE A 55 -4.23 -0.58 -3.53
CA PHE A 55 -3.67 -0.23 -4.83
C PHE A 55 -3.13 -1.48 -5.50
N ASP A 56 -3.86 -1.96 -6.50
CA ASP A 56 -3.46 -3.04 -7.38
C ASP A 56 -2.60 -2.48 -8.50
N TYR A 57 -1.49 -3.14 -8.86
CA TYR A 57 -0.56 -2.62 -9.88
C TYR A 57 -0.27 -3.59 -11.03
N GLY A 58 -1.04 -4.68 -11.12
CA GLY A 58 -1.02 -5.61 -12.26
C GLY A 58 -1.39 -7.06 -11.92
N ALA A 59 -1.19 -7.51 -10.67
CA ALA A 59 -1.56 -8.84 -10.22
C ALA A 59 -2.60 -8.74 -9.09
N VAL A 60 -3.64 -9.58 -9.14
CA VAL A 60 -4.71 -9.59 -8.12
C VAL A 60 -4.18 -10.00 -6.74
N ASP A 61 -3.14 -10.85 -6.73
CA ASP A 61 -2.54 -11.37 -5.50
C ASP A 61 -1.42 -10.48 -4.94
N CYS A 62 -0.97 -9.46 -5.69
CA CYS A 62 0.09 -8.53 -5.25
C CYS A 62 -0.41 -7.08 -5.29
N TYR A 63 -0.61 -6.49 -4.11
CA TYR A 63 -1.19 -5.16 -3.99
C TYR A 63 -0.60 -4.39 -2.81
N TYR A 64 -0.67 -3.07 -2.88
CA TYR A 64 -0.34 -2.21 -1.75
C TYR A 64 -1.60 -1.90 -0.96
N LEU A 65 -1.48 -1.88 0.36
CA LEU A 65 -2.57 -1.57 1.27
C LEU A 65 -2.15 -0.39 2.15
N ALA A 66 -2.78 0.76 1.92
CA ALA A 66 -2.66 1.92 2.79
C ALA A 66 -3.78 1.89 3.83
N THR A 67 -3.46 1.85 5.10
CA THR A 67 -4.45 1.90 6.19
C THR A 67 -4.29 3.19 6.96
N LYS A 68 -5.40 3.76 7.42
CA LYS A 68 -5.30 4.82 8.43
C LYS A 68 -4.91 4.15 9.75
N SER A 69 -3.82 4.60 10.35
CA SER A 69 -3.56 4.29 11.76
C SER A 69 -4.61 5.04 12.57
N THR A 70 -5.76 4.44 12.80
CA THR A 70 -6.59 4.88 13.92
C THR A 70 -5.76 4.57 15.15
N CYS A 71 -5.20 5.58 15.82
CA CYS A 71 -4.83 5.43 17.22
C CYS A 71 -6.11 4.96 17.92
N ARG A 72 -6.26 3.64 18.09
CA ARG A 72 -7.30 3.12 18.96
C ARG A 72 -6.83 3.50 20.35
N GLU A 73 -7.37 4.61 20.86
CA GLU A 73 -7.41 4.81 22.30
C GLU A 73 -7.98 3.53 22.92
N PRO A 74 -7.29 2.89 23.88
CA PRO A 74 -7.86 1.76 24.59
C PRO A 74 -9.12 2.25 25.30
N ARG A 75 -10.27 1.65 24.99
CA ARG A 75 -11.47 1.80 25.81
C ARG A 75 -11.31 1.05 27.12
#